data_AF-A0A8J3RR95-F1
#
_entry.id   AF-A0A8J3RR95-F1
#
_cell.length_a   1.000
_cell.length_b   1.000
_cell.length_c   1.000
_cell.angle_alpha   90.00
_cell.angle_beta   90.00
_cell.angle_gamma   90.00
#
_symmetry.space_group_name_H-M   'P 1'
#
loop_
_entity.id
_entity.type
_entity.pdbx_description
1 polymer ?
#
loop_
_entity_poly.entity_id
_entity_poly.type
_entity_poly.pdbx_seq_one_letter_code
_entity_poly.pdbx_strand_id
1 'polypeptide(L)'
;MYRSASALALAAALLAPASTPAPRPSPTPIPVEAGPPVTAPVLDLVTPMLDMQGRVLDISERIATLDGSLTDESRGAERKIIVAADVLFAFDKATLTPKARSRLAQAAKTLAAEAGGEQVRIDGHTDAKGDDAYNLDLSRRRAQAVRESLERLLGGKGITFVVEGHGAADPVAPNTTPDGGDNPEGRAENRRVEISFPG
;
A
#
# COMPACT_ATOMS: atom_id res chain seq x y z
N MET A 1 47.32 -60.80 -11.23
CA MET A 1 46.52 -62.03 -11.15
C MET A 1 45.12 -61.73 -11.64
N TYR A 2 44.59 -62.62 -12.48
CA TYR A 2 43.40 -62.48 -13.33
C TYR A 2 42.12 -62.92 -12.58
N ARG A 3 40.96 -62.47 -13.11
CA ARG A 3 39.59 -63.06 -13.13
C ARG A 3 38.51 -62.19 -12.47
N SER A 4 37.65 -61.50 -13.24
CA SER A 4 36.46 -61.96 -14.02
C SER A 4 35.31 -62.38 -13.09
N ALA A 5 34.06 -61.93 -13.24
CA ALA A 5 33.13 -62.19 -14.36
C ALA A 5 31.84 -61.34 -14.23
N SER A 6 31.32 -60.76 -15.32
CA SER A 6 30.04 -61.08 -16.02
C SER A 6 28.77 -60.44 -15.39
N ALA A 7 27.72 -59.97 -16.08
CA ALA A 7 27.21 -60.06 -17.45
C ALA A 7 26.31 -58.81 -17.73
N LEU A 8 26.38 -58.14 -18.89
CA LEU A 8 25.60 -58.32 -20.12
C LEU A 8 24.06 -58.09 -20.01
N ALA A 9 23.56 -57.05 -20.68
CA ALA A 9 22.42 -57.16 -21.61
C ALA A 9 22.30 -55.88 -22.47
N LEU A 10 22.07 -56.10 -23.76
CA LEU A 10 22.04 -55.20 -24.90
C LEU A 10 20.58 -54.90 -25.27
N ALA A 11 20.23 -53.67 -25.67
CA ALA A 11 19.04 -53.43 -26.51
C ALA A 11 19.12 -52.10 -27.24
N ALA A 12 19.24 -52.16 -28.58
CA ALA A 12 19.14 -51.05 -29.50
C ALA A 12 17.66 -50.78 -29.84
N ALA A 13 17.25 -49.51 -29.91
CA ALA A 13 15.93 -49.12 -30.39
C ALA A 13 16.07 -48.15 -31.58
N LEU A 14 15.47 -48.55 -32.69
CA LEU A 14 15.47 -47.89 -33.99
C LEU A 14 14.66 -46.59 -34.00
N LEU A 15 15.16 -45.64 -34.79
CA LEU A 15 14.49 -44.42 -35.23
C LEU A 15 13.44 -44.76 -36.31
N ALA A 16 12.19 -44.32 -36.13
CA ALA A 16 11.12 -44.43 -37.13
C ALA A 16 10.51 -43.04 -37.45
N PRO A 17 10.10 -42.79 -38.71
CA PRO A 17 9.78 -41.44 -39.22
C PRO A 17 8.37 -40.95 -38.88
N ALA A 18 8.22 -39.61 -38.89
CA ALA A 18 6.99 -38.88 -38.66
C ALA A 18 5.86 -39.31 -39.63
N SER A 19 4.72 -39.71 -39.07
CA SER A 19 3.47 -39.88 -39.82
C SER A 19 2.61 -38.63 -39.72
N THR A 20 2.47 -37.92 -40.84
CA THR A 20 1.48 -36.86 -41.05
C THR A 20 0.06 -37.44 -40.99
N PRO A 21 -0.85 -36.88 -40.15
CA PRO A 21 -2.24 -37.30 -40.15
C PRO A 21 -2.96 -36.87 -41.43
N ALA A 22 -3.85 -37.74 -41.92
CA ALA A 22 -4.65 -37.55 -43.13
C ALA A 22 -5.62 -36.35 -43.04
N PRO A 23 -6.00 -35.72 -44.17
CA PRO A 23 -6.97 -34.62 -44.19
C PRO A 23 -8.36 -35.07 -43.70
N ARG A 24 -9.00 -34.25 -42.85
CA ARG A 24 -10.38 -34.47 -42.40
C ARG A 24 -11.36 -34.19 -43.55
N PRO A 25 -12.45 -34.97 -43.71
CA PRO A 25 -13.48 -34.66 -44.69
C PRO A 25 -14.18 -33.33 -44.37
N SER A 26 -14.47 -32.54 -45.40
CA SER A 26 -15.24 -31.29 -45.29
C SER A 26 -16.67 -31.57 -44.83
N PRO A 27 -17.24 -30.80 -43.90
CA PRO A 27 -18.62 -30.98 -43.47
C PRO A 27 -19.60 -30.67 -44.61
N THR A 28 -20.59 -31.53 -44.81
CA THR A 28 -21.70 -31.30 -45.74
C THR A 28 -22.61 -30.20 -45.17
N PRO A 29 -23.01 -29.18 -45.95
CA PRO A 29 -23.89 -28.13 -45.44
C PRO A 29 -25.26 -28.71 -45.08
N ILE A 30 -25.73 -28.41 -43.87
CA ILE A 30 -27.10 -28.71 -43.43
C ILE A 30 -28.05 -27.71 -44.13
N PRO A 31 -29.17 -28.14 -44.72
CA PRO A 31 -30.17 -27.22 -45.27
C PRO A 31 -30.71 -26.30 -44.16
N VAL A 32 -30.57 -24.98 -44.34
CA VAL A 32 -31.16 -23.98 -43.44
C VAL A 32 -32.61 -23.78 -43.85
N GLU A 33 -33.54 -24.34 -43.09
CA GLU A 33 -34.97 -24.09 -43.24
C GLU A 33 -35.26 -22.65 -42.79
N ALA A 34 -35.75 -21.82 -43.72
CA ALA A 34 -36.08 -20.43 -43.44
C ALA A 34 -37.33 -20.35 -42.55
N GLY A 35 -37.12 -20.08 -41.25
CA GLY A 35 -38.21 -19.78 -40.33
C GLY A 35 -39.01 -18.53 -40.76
N PRO A 36 -40.26 -18.37 -40.31
CA PRO A 36 -41.11 -17.25 -40.70
C PRO A 36 -40.49 -15.90 -40.28
N PRO A 37 -40.74 -14.81 -41.02
CA PRO A 37 -40.16 -13.51 -40.71
C PRO A 37 -40.66 -13.00 -39.36
N VAL A 38 -39.76 -12.92 -38.39
CA VAL A 38 -39.99 -12.22 -37.12
C VAL A 38 -40.12 -10.74 -37.40
N THR A 39 -41.35 -10.22 -37.32
CA THR A 39 -41.60 -8.77 -37.37
C THR A 39 -41.47 -8.24 -35.94
N ALA A 40 -40.27 -7.81 -35.55
CA ALA A 40 -40.06 -7.15 -34.27
C ALA A 40 -40.36 -5.64 -34.42
N PRO A 41 -41.08 -4.99 -33.49
CA PRO A 41 -41.15 -3.54 -33.46
C PRO A 41 -39.76 -2.96 -33.19
N VAL A 42 -39.32 -2.02 -34.02
CA VAL A 42 -38.12 -1.22 -33.74
C VAL A 42 -38.43 -0.35 -32.54
N LEU A 43 -37.92 -0.72 -31.37
CA LEU A 43 -38.03 0.08 -30.17
C LEU A 43 -37.04 1.24 -30.30
N ASP A 44 -37.56 2.45 -30.46
CA ASP A 44 -36.77 3.67 -30.59
C ASP A 44 -36.08 3.94 -29.25
N LEU A 45 -34.89 3.37 -29.05
CA LEU A 45 -34.03 3.62 -27.90
C LEU A 45 -33.40 5.01 -28.04
N VAL A 46 -34.22 6.05 -27.92
CA VAL A 46 -33.71 7.36 -27.49
C VAL A 46 -33.37 7.22 -26.01
N THR A 47 -32.22 6.59 -25.76
CA THR A 47 -31.59 6.64 -24.45
C THR A 47 -31.16 8.10 -24.28
N PRO A 48 -31.60 8.83 -23.25
CA PRO A 48 -30.84 10.00 -22.86
C PRO A 48 -29.44 9.47 -22.56
N MET A 49 -28.43 9.96 -23.27
CA MET A 49 -27.05 9.78 -22.85
C MET A 49 -27.05 10.13 -21.37
N LEU A 50 -26.82 9.13 -20.52
CA LEU A 50 -26.49 9.40 -19.13
C LEU A 50 -25.33 10.38 -19.22
N ASP A 51 -25.56 11.59 -18.73
CA ASP A 51 -24.49 12.45 -18.33
C ASP A 51 -23.69 11.64 -17.31
N MET A 52 -22.64 10.99 -17.76
CA MET A 52 -21.56 10.65 -16.87
C MET A 52 -20.95 12.00 -16.47
N GLN A 53 -21.56 12.71 -15.52
CA GLN A 53 -20.79 13.61 -14.67
C GLN A 53 -19.80 12.72 -13.96
N GLY A 54 -18.66 12.49 -14.61
CA GLY A 54 -17.53 11.82 -14.00
C GLY A 54 -17.25 12.57 -12.71
N ARG A 55 -17.66 12.01 -11.57
CA ARG A 55 -17.05 12.41 -10.32
C ARG A 55 -15.59 12.04 -10.51
N VAL A 56 -14.73 13.04 -10.53
CA VAL A 56 -13.29 12.81 -10.36
C VAL A 56 -13.18 12.12 -9.01
N LEU A 57 -12.99 10.80 -9.01
CA LEU A 57 -12.66 10.08 -7.81
C LEU A 57 -11.25 10.52 -7.45
N ASP A 58 -11.03 10.99 -6.23
CA ASP A 58 -9.69 11.26 -5.72
C ASP A 58 -8.89 9.96 -5.81
N ILE A 59 -8.06 9.84 -6.84
CA ILE A 59 -7.09 8.75 -6.93
C ILE A 59 -6.07 9.04 -5.84
N SER A 60 -6.02 8.17 -4.83
CA SER A 60 -5.02 8.26 -3.76
C SER A 60 -3.84 7.37 -4.13
N GLU A 61 -2.65 7.95 -4.22
CA GLU A 61 -1.42 7.18 -4.35
C GLU A 61 -0.90 6.82 -2.97
N ARG A 62 -0.45 5.59 -2.78
CA ARG A 62 0.09 5.13 -1.50
C ARG A 62 1.32 4.26 -1.73
N ILE A 63 2.49 4.75 -1.31
CA ILE A 63 3.78 4.07 -1.45
C ILE A 63 4.28 3.72 -0.05
N ALA A 64 4.51 2.45 0.22
CA ALA A 64 5.08 1.99 1.49
C ALA A 64 6.48 1.42 1.30
N THR A 65 7.34 1.62 2.30
CA THR A 65 8.60 0.88 2.40
C THR A 65 8.32 -0.61 2.68
N LEU A 66 9.24 -1.48 2.25
CA LEU A 66 9.11 -2.93 2.40
C LEU A 66 8.90 -3.40 3.84
N ASP A 67 9.39 -2.64 4.84
CA ASP A 67 9.19 -2.94 6.25
C ASP A 67 7.97 -2.22 6.86
N GLY A 68 7.14 -1.58 6.04
CA GLY A 68 5.91 -0.87 6.44
C GLY A 68 6.14 0.37 7.31
N SER A 69 7.40 0.75 7.57
CA SER A 69 7.71 1.76 8.58
C SER A 69 7.56 3.20 8.12
N LEU A 70 7.49 3.42 6.81
CA LEU A 70 7.23 4.70 6.18
C LEU A 70 6.25 4.47 5.03
N THR A 71 5.11 5.16 5.09
CA THR A 71 4.09 5.22 4.06
C THR A 71 3.98 6.66 3.59
N ASP A 72 3.93 6.86 2.28
CA ASP A 72 3.73 8.16 1.64
C ASP A 72 2.40 8.09 0.88
N GLU A 73 1.44 8.89 1.32
CA GLU A 73 0.08 8.96 0.81
C GLU A 73 -0.13 10.33 0.16
N SER A 74 -0.56 10.36 -1.11
CA SER A 74 -0.95 11.58 -1.81
C SER A 74 -2.44 11.52 -2.14
N ARG A 75 -3.17 12.57 -1.75
CA ARG A 75 -4.61 12.71 -2.00
C ARG A 75 -4.92 14.14 -2.45
N GLY A 76 -5.17 14.30 -3.74
CA GLY A 76 -5.50 15.60 -4.32
C GLY A 76 -4.33 16.56 -4.18
N ALA A 77 -4.49 17.61 -3.37
CA ALA A 77 -3.46 18.63 -3.09
C ALA A 77 -2.85 18.49 -1.69
N GLU A 78 -3.12 17.39 -0.98
CA GLU A 78 -2.53 17.09 0.33
C GLU A 78 -1.68 15.84 0.23
N ARG A 79 -0.48 15.91 0.80
CA ARG A 79 0.42 14.78 0.95
C ARG A 79 0.65 14.48 2.42
N LYS A 80 0.74 13.20 2.76
CA LYS A 80 0.88 12.69 4.12
C LYS A 80 1.92 11.59 4.17
N ILE A 81 2.96 11.80 4.96
CA ILE A 81 3.99 10.81 5.26
C ILE A 81 3.70 10.22 6.65
N ILE A 82 3.37 8.94 6.71
CA ILE A 82 3.10 8.21 7.95
C ILE A 82 4.34 7.41 8.33
N VAL A 83 4.82 7.58 9.55
CA VAL A 83 5.98 6.85 10.07
C VAL A 83 5.59 6.08 11.32
N ALA A 84 5.90 4.79 11.35
CA ALA A 84 5.61 3.93 12.51
C ALA A 84 6.39 4.41 13.75
N ALA A 85 5.68 4.62 14.86
CA ALA A 85 6.30 5.12 16.09
C ALA A 85 7.28 4.12 16.70
N ASP A 86 7.06 2.81 16.50
CA ASP A 86 7.96 1.75 16.98
C ASP A 86 9.34 1.77 16.28
N VAL A 87 9.42 2.39 15.10
CA VAL A 87 10.70 2.62 14.40
C VAL A 87 11.35 3.92 14.87
N LEU A 88 10.53 4.93 15.19
CA LEU A 88 11.01 6.23 15.65
C LEU A 88 11.50 6.19 17.10
N PHE A 89 10.85 5.43 17.98
CA PHE A 89 11.03 5.49 19.41
C PHE A 89 11.14 4.09 20.02
N ALA A 90 11.87 3.99 21.14
CA ALA A 90 11.74 2.82 22.01
C ALA A 90 10.44 2.89 22.82
N PHE A 91 10.03 1.74 23.38
CA PHE A 91 8.81 1.63 24.20
C PHE A 91 8.76 2.74 25.26
N ASP A 92 7.62 3.42 25.31
CA ASP A 92 7.31 4.47 26.27
C ASP A 92 8.28 5.67 26.30
N LYS A 93 9.03 5.88 25.21
CA LYS A 93 9.97 6.99 25.07
C LYS A 93 9.56 7.94 23.93
N ALA A 94 10.07 9.16 24.02
CA ALA A 94 10.04 10.17 22.96
C ALA A 94 11.45 10.45 22.40
N THR A 95 12.47 9.71 22.84
CA THR A 95 13.83 9.83 22.31
C THR A 95 13.95 9.04 21.01
N LEU A 96 14.41 9.70 19.95
CA LEU A 96 14.57 9.10 18.63
C LEU A 96 15.65 8.01 18.62
N THR A 97 15.34 6.87 18.00
CA THR A 97 16.30 5.79 17.80
C THR A 97 17.29 6.11 16.67
N PRO A 98 18.40 5.36 16.54
CA PRO A 98 19.28 5.48 15.38
C PRO A 98 18.55 5.18 14.05
N LYS A 99 17.63 4.20 14.04
CA LYS A 99 16.82 3.86 12.85
C LYS A 99 15.86 5.00 12.48
N ALA A 100 15.37 5.75 13.47
CA ALA A 100 14.55 6.93 13.23
C ALA A 100 15.23 7.96 12.34
N ARG A 101 16.55 8.16 12.50
CA ARG A 101 17.31 9.15 11.73
C ARG A 101 17.25 8.89 10.23
N SER A 102 17.35 7.64 9.79
CA SER A 102 17.29 7.32 8.34
C SER A 102 15.89 7.52 7.77
N ARG A 103 14.84 7.18 8.53
CA ARG A 103 13.44 7.42 8.13
C ARG A 103 13.12 8.91 8.06
N LEU A 104 13.52 9.67 9.07
CA LEU A 104 13.33 11.12 9.08
C LEU A 104 14.17 11.84 8.03
N ALA A 105 15.34 11.31 7.67
CA ALA A 105 16.11 11.85 6.53
C ALA A 105 15.40 11.63 5.19
N GLN A 106 14.73 10.49 5.00
CA GLN A 106 13.89 10.25 3.82
C GLN A 106 12.72 11.22 3.78
N ALA A 107 11.98 11.36 4.89
CA ALA A 107 10.88 12.32 5.00
C ALA A 107 11.35 13.76 4.74
N ALA A 108 12.48 14.17 5.32
CA ALA A 108 13.06 15.51 5.11
C ALA A 108 13.44 15.76 3.64
N LYS A 109 13.89 14.74 2.90
CA LYS A 109 14.15 14.87 1.47
C LYS A 109 12.87 15.14 0.68
N THR A 110 11.79 14.42 0.98
CA THR A 110 10.47 14.65 0.36
C THR A 110 9.97 16.06 0.69
N LEU A 111 10.01 16.46 1.97
CA LEU A 111 9.61 17.80 2.40
C LEU A 111 10.41 18.90 1.69
N ALA A 112 11.74 18.74 1.56
CA ALA A 112 12.58 19.73 0.89
C ALA A 112 12.30 19.84 -0.62
N ALA A 113 11.83 18.76 -1.25
CA ALA A 113 11.55 18.72 -2.67
C ALA A 113 10.15 19.26 -3.00
N GLU A 114 9.17 19.01 -2.13
CA GLU A 114 7.77 19.16 -2.47
C GLU A 114 7.02 20.17 -1.60
N ALA A 115 7.37 20.30 -0.30
CA ALA A 115 6.59 21.15 0.61
C ALA A 115 6.74 22.66 0.39
N GLY A 116 7.57 23.11 -0.56
CA GLY A 116 7.56 24.49 -1.08
C GLY A 116 7.85 25.63 -0.09
N GLY A 117 8.22 25.37 1.17
CA GLY A 117 8.27 26.40 2.23
C GLY A 117 6.91 26.67 2.89
N GLU A 118 5.98 25.74 2.76
CA GLU A 118 4.64 25.82 3.33
C GLU A 118 4.58 25.34 4.78
N GLN A 119 3.37 25.34 5.34
CA GLN A 119 3.11 24.81 6.66
C GLN A 119 3.10 23.27 6.61
N VAL A 120 3.94 22.66 7.44
CA VAL A 120 4.00 21.20 7.62
C VAL A 120 3.41 20.87 8.98
N ARG A 121 2.45 19.98 9.02
CA ARG A 121 1.81 19.52 10.25
C ARG A 121 2.39 18.17 10.68
N ILE A 122 2.60 18.00 11.98
CA ILE A 122 3.14 16.80 12.59
C ILE A 122 2.19 16.36 13.70
N ASP A 123 1.50 15.25 13.47
CA ASP A 123 0.50 14.70 14.37
C ASP A 123 1.00 13.40 14.98
N GLY A 124 1.06 13.35 16.31
CA GLY A 124 1.44 12.14 17.05
C GLY A 124 0.22 11.34 17.49
N HIS A 125 0.27 10.01 17.34
CA HIS A 125 -0.77 9.10 17.82
C HIS A 125 -0.18 7.96 18.67
N THR A 126 -0.97 7.44 19.60
CA THR A 126 -0.68 6.26 20.42
C THR A 126 -1.69 5.15 20.11
N ASP A 127 -1.48 3.97 20.71
CA ASP A 127 -2.58 3.01 20.81
C ASP A 127 -3.52 3.37 21.98
N ALA A 128 -4.61 2.62 22.11
CA ALA A 128 -5.61 2.83 23.14
C ALA A 128 -5.25 2.25 24.52
N LYS A 129 -4.00 1.81 24.75
CA LYS A 129 -3.61 1.30 26.08
C LYS A 129 -3.13 2.45 26.96
N GLY A 130 -3.51 2.39 28.23
CA GLY A 130 -3.08 3.35 29.24
C GLY A 130 -4.08 4.49 29.44
N ASP A 131 -3.61 5.52 30.15
CA ASP A 131 -4.40 6.70 30.50
C ASP A 131 -4.44 7.70 29.33
N ASP A 132 -5.58 8.35 29.12
CA ASP A 132 -5.79 9.28 28.00
C ASP A 132 -4.90 10.52 28.11
N ALA A 133 -4.76 11.09 29.30
CA ALA A 133 -3.92 12.27 29.51
C ALA A 133 -2.44 11.92 29.32
N TYR A 134 -2.03 10.73 29.77
CA TYR A 134 -0.70 10.20 29.51
C TYR A 134 -0.42 10.04 28.00
N ASN A 135 -1.35 9.44 27.26
CA ASN A 135 -1.23 9.22 25.83
C ASN A 135 -1.19 10.54 25.04
N LEU A 136 -1.96 11.54 25.48
CA LEU A 136 -1.94 12.88 24.89
C LEU A 136 -0.59 13.57 25.07
N ASP A 137 -0.01 13.52 26.27
CA ASP A 137 1.33 14.07 26.52
C ASP A 137 2.42 13.32 25.74
N LEU A 138 2.38 11.98 25.74
CA LEU A 138 3.36 11.14 25.05
C LEU A 138 3.35 11.38 23.53
N SER A 139 2.17 11.41 22.92
CA SER A 139 2.03 11.69 21.48
C SER A 139 2.57 13.07 21.12
N ARG A 140 2.24 14.10 21.91
CA ARG A 140 2.75 15.46 21.70
C ARG A 140 4.27 15.55 21.80
N ARG A 141 4.87 14.92 22.83
CA ARG A 141 6.34 14.89 22.99
C ARG A 141 7.03 14.17 21.83
N ARG A 142 6.44 13.09 21.32
CA ARG A 142 6.96 12.36 20.15
C ARG A 142 6.91 13.21 18.88
N ALA A 143 5.78 13.87 18.63
CA ALA A 143 5.63 14.78 17.49
C ALA A 143 6.63 15.95 17.57
N GLN A 144 6.86 16.49 18.77
CA GLN A 144 7.86 17.53 19.01
C GLN A 144 9.30 17.05 18.71
N ALA A 145 9.66 15.83 19.13
CA ALA A 145 10.98 15.26 18.83
C ALA A 145 11.21 15.07 17.32
N VAL A 146 10.15 14.70 16.59
CA VAL A 146 10.18 14.61 15.12
C VAL A 146 10.39 15.98 14.51
N ARG A 147 9.62 17.01 14.92
CA ARG A 147 9.80 18.40 14.48
C ARG A 147 11.25 18.83 14.59
N GLU A 148 11.84 18.72 15.78
CA GLU A 148 13.21 19.15 16.04
C GLU A 148 14.24 18.41 15.17
N SER A 149 13.99 17.13 14.86
CA SER A 149 14.85 16.37 13.97
C SER A 149 14.71 16.81 12.52
N LEU A 150 13.50 17.07 12.04
CA LEU A 150 13.25 17.56 10.68
C LEU A 150 13.83 18.96 10.49
N GLU A 151 13.65 19.87 11.44
CA GLU A 151 14.25 21.21 11.42
C GLU A 151 15.77 21.17 11.24
N ARG A 152 16.45 20.28 11.99
CA ARG A 152 17.90 20.07 11.85
C ARG A 152 18.29 19.51 10.50
N LEU A 153 17.54 18.55 9.97
CA LEU A 153 17.83 17.90 8.68
C LEU A 153 17.60 18.83 7.48
N LEU A 154 16.59 19.70 7.57
CA LEU A 154 16.24 20.67 6.53
C LEU A 154 17.11 21.93 6.56
N GLY A 155 17.88 22.13 7.64
CA GLY A 155 18.77 23.27 7.81
C GLY A 155 18.05 24.61 7.96
N GLY A 156 16.86 24.60 8.57
CA GLY A 156 16.09 25.84 8.83
C GLY A 156 15.49 26.51 7.58
N LYS A 157 15.35 25.79 6.46
CA LYS A 157 14.68 26.30 5.26
C LYS A 157 13.20 26.46 5.51
N GLY A 158 12.71 27.69 5.61
CA GLY A 158 11.38 28.21 5.22
C GLY A 158 10.09 27.51 5.66
N ILE A 159 10.15 26.32 6.23
CA ILE A 159 9.01 25.48 6.57
C ILE A 159 8.56 25.83 7.97
N THR A 160 7.26 26.08 8.12
CA THR A 160 6.64 26.31 9.43
C THR A 160 6.04 25.00 9.92
N PHE A 161 6.50 24.51 11.07
CA PHE A 161 5.96 23.29 11.66
C PHE A 161 4.83 23.57 12.65
N VAL A 162 3.74 22.83 12.51
CA VAL A 162 2.65 22.75 13.50
C VAL A 162 2.68 21.36 14.13
N VAL A 163 2.66 21.29 15.46
CA VAL A 163 2.81 20.03 16.21
C VAL A 163 1.61 19.82 17.09
N GLU A 164 0.95 18.67 16.94
CA GLU A 164 -0.15 18.25 17.78
C GLU A 164 -0.01 16.79 18.21
N GLY A 165 -0.56 16.48 19.38
CA GLY A 165 -0.66 15.13 19.89
C GLY A 165 -2.14 14.79 20.01
N HIS A 166 -2.53 13.60 19.56
CA HIS A 166 -3.92 13.12 19.57
C HIS A 166 -4.15 12.00 20.57
N GLY A 167 -3.08 11.51 21.22
CA GLY A 167 -3.17 10.31 22.05
C GLY A 167 -3.75 9.14 21.24
N ALA A 168 -4.76 8.48 21.80
CA ALA A 168 -5.43 7.34 21.18
C ALA A 168 -6.59 7.72 20.23
N ALA A 169 -6.83 9.03 20.02
CA ALA A 169 -7.87 9.48 19.09
C ALA A 169 -7.52 9.17 17.64
N ASP A 170 -8.56 9.09 16.80
CA ASP A 170 -8.48 8.82 15.38
C ASP A 170 -7.66 7.56 15.02
N PRO A 171 -8.10 6.37 15.50
CA PRO A 171 -7.45 5.11 15.17
C PRO A 171 -7.62 4.80 13.68
N VAL A 172 -6.52 4.42 13.03
CA VAL A 172 -6.50 3.94 11.63
C VAL A 172 -6.81 2.45 11.53
N ALA A 173 -6.66 1.73 12.64
CA ALA A 173 -6.99 0.32 12.77
C ALA A 173 -7.65 0.02 14.12
N PRO A 174 -8.49 -1.03 14.22
CA PRO A 174 -9.15 -1.36 15.48
C PRO A 174 -8.14 -1.80 16.54
N ASN A 175 -8.21 -1.21 17.75
CA ASN A 175 -7.33 -1.59 18.88
C ASN A 175 -7.69 -2.94 19.51
N THR A 176 -8.90 -3.45 19.22
CA THR A 176 -9.44 -4.72 19.73
C THR A 176 -9.97 -5.59 18.58
N THR A 177 -10.03 -6.90 18.78
CA THR A 177 -10.68 -7.83 17.85
C THR A 177 -12.21 -7.72 17.97
N PRO A 178 -12.99 -8.30 17.02
CA PRO A 178 -14.46 -8.31 17.11
C PRO A 178 -15.01 -8.93 18.39
N ASP A 179 -14.28 -9.89 18.97
CA ASP A 179 -14.64 -10.55 20.24
C ASP A 179 -14.23 -9.74 21.48
N GLY A 180 -13.75 -8.50 21.32
CA GLY A 180 -13.29 -7.62 22.39
C GLY A 180 -11.88 -7.94 22.92
N GLY A 181 -11.17 -8.87 22.28
CA GLY A 181 -9.79 -9.23 22.62
C GLY A 181 -8.77 -8.18 22.18
N ASP A 182 -7.53 -8.35 22.63
CA ASP A 182 -6.39 -7.50 22.27
C ASP A 182 -6.07 -7.65 20.76
N ASN A 183 -5.90 -6.55 20.02
CA ASN A 183 -5.44 -6.56 18.61
C ASN A 183 -4.05 -5.88 18.47
N PRO A 184 -2.95 -6.62 18.64
CA PRO A 184 -1.59 -6.07 18.58
C PRO A 184 -1.25 -5.39 17.25
N GLU A 185 -1.71 -5.96 16.14
CA GLU A 185 -1.46 -5.46 14.79
C GLU A 185 -2.11 -4.09 14.61
N GLY A 186 -3.41 -3.96 14.93
CA GLY A 186 -4.10 -2.68 14.82
C GLY A 186 -3.55 -1.61 15.76
N ARG A 187 -3.10 -2.01 16.97
CA ARG A 187 -2.39 -1.09 17.86
C ARG A 187 -1.06 -0.61 17.28
N ALA A 188 -0.31 -1.49 16.62
CA ALA A 188 0.95 -1.11 15.99
C ALA A 188 0.75 -0.08 14.87
N GLU A 189 -0.32 -0.22 14.09
CA GLU A 189 -0.70 0.78 13.09
C GLU A 189 -1.11 2.12 13.71
N ASN A 190 -1.80 2.10 14.86
CA ASN A 190 -2.19 3.32 15.57
C ASN A 190 -1.01 4.07 16.20
N ARG A 191 0.04 3.36 16.62
CA ARG A 191 1.30 3.96 17.11
C ARG A 191 2.09 4.54 15.93
N ARG A 192 1.75 5.77 15.54
CA ARG A 192 2.33 6.44 14.37
C ARG A 192 2.57 7.94 14.59
N VAL A 193 3.37 8.51 13.71
CA VAL A 193 3.48 9.96 13.52
C VAL A 193 3.12 10.26 12.07
N GLU A 194 2.18 11.17 11.86
CA GLU A 194 1.80 11.67 10.54
C GLU A 194 2.47 13.01 10.28
N ILE A 195 3.00 13.20 9.08
CA ILE A 195 3.59 14.45 8.62
C ILE A 195 2.82 14.85 7.36
N SER A 196 1.98 15.88 7.44
CA SER A 196 1.18 16.34 6.29
C SER A 196 1.55 17.74 5.85
N PHE A 197 1.38 18.00 4.55
CA PHE A 197 1.66 19.28 3.91
C PHE A 197 0.92 19.38 2.57
N PRO A 198 0.63 20.59 2.08
CA PRO A 198 0.06 20.74 0.75
C PRO A 198 1.11 20.37 -0.31
N GLY A 199 0.70 19.61 -1.33
CA GLY A 199 1.59 19.03 -2.33
C GLY A 199 0.88 18.55 -3.58
#